data_AF-A0A075HTB3-F1
#
_entry.id   AF-A0A075HTB3-F1
#
_cell.length_a   1.000
_cell.length_b   1.000
_cell.length_c   1.000
_cell.angle_alpha   90.00
_cell.angle_beta   90.00
_cell.angle_gamma   90.00
#
_symmetry.space_group_name_H-M   'P 1'
#
loop_
_entity.id
_entity.type
_entity.pdbx_description
1 polymer ?
#
loop_
_entity_poly.entity_id
_entity_poly.type
_entity_poly.pdbx_seq_one_letter_code
_entity_poly.pdbx_strand_id
1 'polypeptide(L)'
;MAEEYAVSVVPDEEPGGASTLGVVGVIWNELSGGIGPWGTLRPLVALALSLVPFLFLGQHFNRQHSKGFGWFVIQLPLILSVVLWPVLFIWSIADAWWVSSGIVAKAENS
;
A
#
# COMPACT_ATOMS: atom_id res chain seq x y z
N MET A 1 60.96 -0.19 19.78
CA MET A 1 60.05 0.22 18.69
C MET A 1 58.84 0.82 19.36
N ALA A 2 58.71 2.14 19.30
CA ALA A 2 57.58 2.87 19.85
C ALA A 2 56.70 3.23 18.66
N GLU A 3 55.56 2.58 18.54
CA GLU A 3 54.57 2.85 17.49
C GLU A 3 53.88 4.17 17.86
N GLU A 4 54.25 5.24 17.17
CA GLU A 4 53.63 6.55 17.26
C GLU A 4 52.20 6.45 16.70
N TYR A 5 51.22 6.37 17.60
CA TYR A 5 49.82 6.49 17.24
C TYR A 5 49.55 7.93 16.84
N ALA A 6 49.71 8.23 15.56
CA ALA A 6 49.29 9.49 14.96
C ALA A 6 47.75 9.57 15.00
N VAL A 7 47.23 10.21 16.03
CA VAL A 7 45.82 10.60 16.12
C VAL A 7 45.59 11.71 15.10
N SER A 8 45.11 11.33 13.94
CA SER A 8 44.55 12.25 12.94
C SER A 8 43.28 12.86 13.51
N VAL A 9 43.40 14.03 14.13
CA VAL A 9 42.26 14.89 14.43
C VAL A 9 41.69 15.32 13.09
N VAL A 10 40.60 14.67 12.67
CA VAL A 10 39.73 15.17 11.60
C VAL A 10 39.37 16.60 12.03
N PRO A 11 39.63 17.62 11.20
CA PRO A 11 39.28 18.97 11.58
C PRO A 11 37.78 18.96 11.86
N ASP A 12 37.39 19.41 13.05
CA ASP A 12 36.01 19.80 13.30
C ASP A 12 35.73 20.90 12.29
N GLU A 13 35.10 20.52 11.19
CA GLU A 13 34.48 21.42 10.23
C GLU A 13 33.43 22.19 11.04
N GLU A 14 33.81 23.30 11.69
CA GLU A 14 32.85 24.20 12.34
C GLU A 14 31.79 24.54 11.29
N PRO A 15 30.52 24.13 11.46
CA PRO A 15 29.50 24.52 10.52
C PRO A 15 29.27 26.01 10.74
N GLY A 16 29.92 26.82 9.89
CA GLY A 16 29.74 28.25 9.83
C GLY A 16 28.26 28.59 9.77
N GLY A 17 27.75 29.16 10.86
CA GLY A 17 26.36 29.57 11.01
C GLY A 17 25.40 28.39 11.05
N ALA A 18 24.79 28.15 12.22
CA ALA A 18 23.63 27.27 12.37
C ALA A 18 22.46 27.78 11.52
N SER A 19 22.47 27.48 10.22
CA SER A 19 21.30 27.65 9.37
C SER A 19 20.29 26.60 9.81
N THR A 20 19.03 26.98 9.95
CA THR A 20 17.93 26.08 10.29
C THR A 20 17.88 24.87 9.35
N LEU A 21 18.33 25.02 8.11
CA LEU A 21 18.47 23.96 7.11
C LEU A 21 19.56 22.94 7.44
N GLY A 22 20.70 23.38 8.01
CA GLY A 22 21.77 22.48 8.46
C GLY A 22 21.33 21.60 9.63
N VAL A 23 20.59 22.17 10.59
CA VAL A 23 20.04 21.42 11.72
C VAL A 23 19.02 20.38 11.26
N VAL A 24 18.15 20.73 10.31
CA VAL A 24 17.20 19.78 9.71
C VAL A 24 17.92 18.66 8.95
N GLY A 25 19.03 18.97 8.25
CA GLY A 25 19.85 17.96 7.56
C GLY A 25 20.52 16.98 8.52
N VAL A 26 21.02 17.45 9.66
CA VAL A 26 21.59 16.60 10.71
C VAL A 26 20.52 15.72 11.35
N ILE A 27 19.35 16.29 11.70
CA ILE A 27 18.21 15.53 12.23
C ILE A 27 17.77 14.47 11.22
N TRP A 28 17.70 14.81 9.93
CA TRP A 28 17.36 13.85 8.88
C TRP A 28 18.38 12.71 8.82
N ASN A 29 19.68 13.02 8.89
CA ASN A 29 20.75 12.03 8.80
C ASN A 29 20.83 11.13 10.04
N GLU A 30 20.56 11.64 11.24
CA GLU A 30 20.42 10.81 12.46
C GLU A 30 19.14 9.96 12.42
N LEU A 31 18.03 10.51 11.92
CA LEU A 31 16.75 9.80 11.80
C LEU A 31 16.80 8.71 10.71
N SER A 32 17.55 8.93 9.62
CA SER A 32 17.74 7.96 8.52
C SER A 32 18.92 7.01 8.75
N GLY A 33 19.93 7.43 9.52
CA GLY A 33 21.13 6.64 9.82
C GLY A 33 20.91 5.63 10.95
N GLY A 34 19.92 5.86 11.82
CA GLY A 34 19.51 4.92 12.86
C GLY A 34 18.48 3.91 12.36
N ILE A 35 18.76 2.63 12.54
CA ILE A 35 17.86 1.48 12.28
C ILE A 35 16.49 1.59 13.03
N GLY A 36 16.33 2.55 13.95
CA GLY A 36 15.19 2.67 14.89
C GLY A 36 13.84 3.17 14.34
N PRO A 37 13.76 4.32 13.65
CA PRO A 37 12.46 4.93 13.28
C PRO A 37 11.81 4.27 12.06
N TRP A 38 12.60 3.97 11.02
CA TRP A 38 12.08 3.39 9.79
C TRP A 38 11.65 1.92 9.96
N GLY A 39 12.30 1.19 10.87
CA GLY A 39 11.92 -0.18 11.23
C GLY A 39 10.55 -0.26 11.94
N THR A 40 10.22 0.75 12.76
CA THR A 40 8.93 0.86 13.47
C THR A 40 7.82 1.45 12.59
N LEU A 41 8.15 2.21 11.54
CA LEU A 41 7.20 2.69 10.55
C LEU A 41 6.65 1.57 9.65
N ARG A 42 7.48 0.56 9.34
CA ARG A 42 7.11 -0.58 8.50
C ARG A 42 5.80 -1.28 8.92
N PRO A 43 5.56 -1.65 10.20
CA PRO A 43 4.30 -2.26 10.62
C PRO A 43 3.10 -1.30 10.54
N LEU A 44 3.29 0.02 10.73
CA LEU A 44 2.22 1.01 10.57
C LEU A 44 1.79 1.15 9.11
N VAL A 45 2.76 1.22 8.19
CA VAL A 45 2.50 1.25 6.75
C VAL A 45 1.85 -0.07 6.30
N ALA A 46 2.32 -1.20 6.83
CA ALA A 46 1.70 -2.50 6.57
C ALA A 46 0.25 -2.54 7.06
N LEU A 47 -0.04 -2.01 8.25
CA LEU A 47 -1.40 -1.92 8.78
C LEU A 47 -2.29 -1.05 7.88
N ALA A 48 -1.83 0.13 7.49
CA ALA A 48 -2.57 1.02 6.58
C ALA A 48 -2.87 0.32 5.23
N LEU A 49 -1.87 -0.33 4.64
CA LEU A 49 -2.03 -1.07 3.39
C LEU A 49 -2.92 -2.32 3.53
N SER A 50 -3.07 -2.87 4.74
CA SER A 50 -3.97 -3.99 5.01
C SER A 50 -5.46 -3.60 5.02
N LEU A 51 -5.76 -2.31 5.17
CA LEU A 51 -7.13 -1.79 5.12
C LEU A 51 -7.70 -1.79 3.70
N VAL A 52 -6.85 -1.80 2.67
CA VAL A 52 -7.31 -1.95 1.29
C VAL A 52 -7.64 -3.44 1.07
N PRO A 53 -8.93 -3.81 0.93
CA PRO A 53 -9.30 -5.19 0.71
C PRO A 53 -8.67 -5.71 -0.59
N PHE A 54 -8.51 -7.03 -0.68
CA PHE A 54 -7.98 -7.76 -1.84
C PHE A 54 -6.49 -7.57 -2.15
N LEU A 55 -5.82 -6.62 -1.51
CA LEU A 55 -4.45 -6.24 -1.84
C LEU A 55 -3.37 -6.96 -1.00
N PHE A 56 -3.69 -7.43 0.21
CA PHE A 56 -2.79 -8.17 1.13
C PHE A 56 -1.37 -7.57 1.33
N LEU A 57 -1.17 -6.31 0.95
CA LEU A 57 0.14 -5.67 0.94
C LEU A 57 0.72 -5.61 2.35
N GLY A 58 -0.10 -5.36 3.37
CA GLY A 58 0.34 -5.40 4.76
C GLY A 58 0.95 -6.72 5.21
N GLN A 59 0.35 -7.84 4.80
CA GLN A 59 0.85 -9.18 5.14
C GLN A 59 2.13 -9.51 4.35
N HIS A 60 2.26 -9.01 3.11
CA HIS A 60 3.47 -9.11 2.30
C HIS A 60 4.64 -8.35 2.94
N PHE A 61 4.41 -7.10 3.38
CA PHE A 61 5.41 -6.29 4.08
C PHE A 61 5.82 -6.88 5.43
N ASN A 62 4.94 -7.62 6.11
CA ASN A 62 5.25 -8.33 7.35
C ASN A 62 5.82 -9.75 7.13
N ARG A 63 6.06 -10.17 5.87
CA ARG A 63 6.50 -11.54 5.50
C ARG A 63 5.56 -12.66 6.00
N GLN A 64 4.29 -12.35 6.26
CA GLN A 64 3.28 -13.31 6.75
C GLN A 64 2.34 -13.76 5.62
N HIS A 65 2.92 -14.26 4.52
CA HIS A 65 2.17 -14.67 3.32
C HIS A 65 1.11 -15.73 3.62
N SER A 66 1.37 -16.64 4.55
CA SER A 66 0.42 -17.69 4.96
C SER A 66 -0.85 -17.13 5.58
N LYS A 67 -0.74 -16.05 6.38
CA LYS A 67 -1.91 -15.36 6.94
C LYS A 67 -2.65 -14.53 5.89
N GLY A 68 -1.90 -13.94 4.94
CA GLY A 68 -2.48 -13.24 3.80
C GLY A 68 -3.43 -14.14 2.99
N PHE A 69 -3.03 -15.38 2.72
CA PHE A 69 -3.88 -16.33 2.00
C PHE A 69 -5.16 -16.68 2.77
N GLY A 70 -5.07 -16.94 4.07
CA GLY A 70 -6.26 -17.19 4.91
C GLY A 70 -7.24 -16.02 4.91
N TRP A 71 -6.71 -14.79 4.98
CA TRP A 71 -7.53 -13.57 4.93
C TRP A 71 -8.14 -13.34 3.54
N PHE A 72 -7.47 -13.76 2.47
CA PHE A 72 -8.01 -13.73 1.11
C PHE A 72 -9.21 -14.64 0.92
N VAL A 73 -9.12 -15.87 1.44
CA VAL A 73 -10.23 -16.83 1.36
C VAL A 73 -11.48 -16.29 2.08
N ILE A 74 -11.31 -15.63 3.23
CA ILE A 74 -12.42 -14.99 3.96
C ILE A 74 -13.10 -13.88 3.13
N GLN A 75 -12.36 -13.25 2.21
CA GLN A 75 -12.88 -12.18 1.36
C GLN A 75 -13.58 -12.69 0.08
N LEU A 76 -13.57 -13.98 -0.22
CA LEU A 76 -14.25 -14.55 -1.40
C LEU A 76 -15.71 -14.10 -1.54
N PRO A 77 -16.55 -14.07 -0.48
CA PRO A 77 -17.93 -13.59 -0.59
C PRO A 77 -18.00 -12.12 -1.02
N LEU A 78 -17.05 -11.30 -0.57
CA LEU A 78 -16.95 -9.88 -0.87
C LEU A 78 -16.47 -9.64 -2.30
N ILE A 79 -15.44 -10.38 -2.76
CA ILE A 79 -14.98 -10.35 -4.16
C ILE A 79 -16.14 -10.71 -5.08
N LEU A 80 -16.81 -11.82 -4.76
CA LEU A 80 -17.92 -12.32 -5.55
C LEU A 80 -19.03 -11.27 -5.60
N SER A 81 -19.39 -10.63 -4.48
CA SER A 81 -20.40 -9.57 -4.47
C SER A 81 -20.01 -8.34 -5.29
N VAL A 82 -18.77 -7.84 -5.12
CA VAL A 82 -18.27 -6.63 -5.80
C VAL A 82 -18.15 -6.84 -7.31
N VAL A 83 -17.78 -8.05 -7.75
CA VAL A 83 -17.62 -8.37 -9.18
C VAL A 83 -18.94 -8.83 -9.81
N LEU A 84 -19.74 -9.61 -9.09
CA LEU A 84 -21.00 -10.13 -9.60
C LEU A 84 -22.05 -9.02 -9.72
N TRP A 85 -22.09 -8.06 -8.79
CA TRP A 85 -23.04 -6.95 -8.85
C TRP A 85 -23.00 -6.17 -10.18
N PRO A 86 -21.85 -5.65 -10.67
CA PRO A 86 -21.81 -4.92 -11.94
C PRO A 86 -22.11 -5.83 -13.14
N VAL A 87 -21.70 -7.10 -13.10
CA VAL A 87 -22.02 -8.08 -14.14
C VAL A 87 -23.54 -8.30 -14.21
N LEU A 88 -24.20 -8.53 -13.08
CA LEU A 88 -25.65 -8.70 -13.01
C LEU A 88 -26.39 -7.42 -13.35
N PHE A 89 -25.85 -6.26 -12.98
CA PHE A 89 -26.40 -4.97 -13.35
C PHE A 89 -26.42 -4.79 -14.87
N ILE A 90 -25.29 -5.03 -15.55
CA ILE A 90 -25.23 -4.98 -17.02
C ILE A 90 -26.16 -6.02 -17.65
N TRP A 91 -26.16 -7.24 -17.11
CA TRP A 91 -27.07 -8.30 -17.58
C TRP A 91 -28.53 -7.87 -17.47
N SER A 92 -28.94 -7.22 -16.38
CA SER A 92 -30.32 -6.76 -16.19
C SER A 92 -30.77 -5.75 -17.24
N ILE A 93 -29.85 -4.92 -17.73
CA ILE A 93 -30.14 -3.97 -18.82
C ILE A 93 -30.36 -4.73 -20.13
N ALA A 94 -29.49 -5.69 -20.43
CA ALA A 94 -29.62 -6.52 -21.63
C ALA A 94 -30.91 -7.36 -21.61
N ASP A 95 -31.24 -7.94 -20.47
CA ASP A 95 -32.46 -8.72 -20.27
C ASP A 95 -33.73 -7.87 -20.50
N ALA A 96 -33.78 -6.68 -19.88
CA ALA A 96 -34.89 -5.74 -20.06
C ALA A 96 -35.04 -5.30 -21.53
N TRP A 97 -33.93 -5.10 -22.23
CA TRP A 97 -33.95 -4.76 -23.65
C TRP A 97 -34.47 -5.91 -24.51
N TRP A 98 -34.09 -7.16 -24.22
CA TRP A 98 -34.60 -8.32 -24.94
C TRP A 98 -36.10 -8.51 -24.77
N VAL A 99 -36.59 -8.39 -23.53
CA VAL A 99 -38.01 -8.53 -23.21
C VAL A 99 -38.84 -7.44 -23.90
N SER A 100 -38.41 -6.18 -23.81
CA SER A 100 -39.12 -5.07 -24.47
C SER A 100 -39.15 -5.22 -25.99
N SER A 101 -38.03 -5.61 -26.61
CA SER A 101 -37.95 -5.86 -28.06
C SER A 101 -38.90 -6.98 -28.49
N GLY A 102 -39.01 -8.05 -27.70
CA GLY A 102 -39.93 -9.15 -27.97
C GLY A 102 -41.41 -8.72 -27.92
N ILE A 103 -41.77 -7.83 -27.00
CA ILE A 103 -43.13 -7.27 -26.91
C ILE A 103 -43.46 -6.45 -28.16
N VAL A 104 -42.55 -5.57 -28.59
CA VAL A 104 -42.73 -4.73 -29.80
C VAL A 104 -42.88 -5.60 -31.05
N ALA A 105 -41.99 -6.56 -31.25
CA ALA A 105 -42.03 -7.46 -32.41
C ALA A 105 -43.33 -8.28 -32.48
N LYS A 106 -43.90 -8.65 -31.32
CA LYS A 106 -45.20 -9.33 -31.26
C LYS A 106 -46.36 -8.40 -31.59
N ALA A 107 -46.31 -7.14 -31.14
CA ALA A 107 -47.32 -6.14 -31.43
C ALA A 107 -47.33 -5.73 -32.91
N GLU A 108 -46.18 -5.70 -33.59
CA GLU A 108 -46.12 -5.43 -35.03
C GLU A 108 -46.65 -6.59 -35.89
N ASN A 109 -46.65 -7.82 -35.37
CA ASN A 109 -47.11 -9.03 -36.08
C ASN A 109 -48.57 -9.43 -35.78
N SER A 110 -49.30 -8.65 -34.97
CA SER A 110 -50.74 -8.87 -34.68
C SER A 110 -51.62 -7.84 -35.38
#